data_AF-A0A2V7UNW5-F1
#
_entry.id   AF-A0A2V7UNW5-F1
#
_cell.length_a   1.000
_cell.length_b   1.000
_cell.length_c   1.000
_cell.angle_alpha   90.00
_cell.angle_beta   90.00
_cell.angle_gamma   90.00
#
_symmetry.space_group_name_H-M   'P 1'
#
loop_
_entity.id
_entity.type
_entity.pdbx_description
1 polymer ?
#
loop_
_entity_poly.entity_id
_entity_poly.type
_entity_poly.pdbx_seq_one_letter_code
_entity_poly.pdbx_strand_id
1 'polypeptide(L)'
;MAGLDRRQGFFWGALILLTSFAAAAGVPVETGDNFERILSGLHPDYPNFVGGIRQGETRFHPPTLYMGLVRPGGKDPTRLDDAPLLGRGVKNDIIVYADSREVGRSPGWGMLLIDHEYFHARHLARGDRTPVPSFGDAEADRHYYEAVAWGYNLAQADEGDYPTLTHADYLEAFRNYTMHFEAFRDFILRHDHGAWAHYKRFLPEPASHERTLLARN
;
A
#
# COMPACT_ATOMS: atom_id res chain seq x y z
N MET A 1 -4.47 -7.34 -50.85
CA MET A 1 -5.62 -7.24 -49.92
C MET A 1 -5.09 -6.74 -48.59
N ALA A 2 -5.72 -5.73 -48.00
CA ALA A 2 -5.27 -5.11 -46.75
C ALA A 2 -5.99 -5.73 -45.54
N GLY A 3 -5.38 -5.67 -44.36
CA GLY A 3 -5.95 -6.24 -43.13
C GLY A 3 -5.04 -6.24 -41.90
N LEU A 4 -4.10 -5.29 -41.81
CA LEU A 4 -3.36 -4.98 -40.58
C LEU A 4 -4.14 -3.89 -39.86
N ASP A 5 -4.97 -4.26 -38.87
CA ASP A 5 -5.72 -3.25 -38.11
C ASP A 5 -4.94 -2.73 -36.90
N ARG A 6 -5.11 -1.44 -36.63
CA ARG A 6 -4.22 -0.60 -35.83
C ARG A 6 -4.98 0.65 -35.35
N ARG A 7 -5.60 0.57 -34.17
CA ARG A 7 -6.11 1.69 -33.33
C ARG A 7 -6.26 1.18 -31.88
N GLN A 8 -5.73 1.87 -30.86
CA GLN A 8 -6.24 3.10 -30.20
C GLN A 8 -7.63 2.89 -29.58
N GLY A 9 -7.93 3.24 -28.32
CA GLY A 9 -7.12 3.84 -27.24
C GLY A 9 -8.03 4.56 -26.21
N PHE A 10 -7.49 4.94 -25.03
CA PHE A 10 -8.14 5.77 -23.97
C PHE A 10 -9.36 5.11 -23.28
N PHE A 11 -9.53 5.17 -21.95
CA PHE A 11 -9.80 6.36 -21.13
C PHE A 11 -9.30 6.17 -19.69
N TRP A 12 -8.56 7.14 -19.16
CA TRP A 12 -8.32 7.30 -17.72
C TRP A 12 -9.08 8.52 -17.24
N GLY A 13 -10.13 8.30 -16.44
CA GLY A 13 -10.91 9.36 -15.81
C GLY A 13 -10.70 9.31 -14.30
N ALA A 14 -10.24 10.41 -13.71
CA ALA A 14 -10.35 10.61 -12.27
C ALA A 14 -11.84 10.68 -11.85
N LEU A 15 -12.14 10.54 -10.55
CA LEU A 15 -12.57 11.67 -9.70
C LEU A 15 -13.30 11.27 -8.38
N ILE A 16 -12.88 11.92 -7.27
CA ILE A 16 -13.59 12.18 -5.99
C ILE A 16 -13.97 11.01 -5.05
N LEU A 17 -13.45 11.10 -3.82
CA LEU A 17 -14.27 11.29 -2.62
C LEU A 17 -13.74 12.49 -1.81
N LEU A 18 -14.63 13.26 -1.18
CA LEU A 18 -14.33 14.52 -0.47
C LEU A 18 -14.24 14.33 1.04
N THR A 19 -13.18 14.88 1.66
CA THR A 19 -13.09 15.73 2.88
C THR A 19 -11.74 15.50 3.58
N SER A 20 -11.05 16.49 4.17
CA SER A 20 -11.29 17.95 4.22
C SER A 20 -9.96 18.73 4.35
N PHE A 21 -9.98 20.05 4.17
CA PHE A 21 -8.76 20.87 4.17
C PHE A 21 -8.19 21.17 5.57
N ALA A 22 -6.89 20.91 5.74
CA ALA A 22 -6.00 21.72 6.56
C ALA A 22 -4.66 21.90 5.81
N ALA A 23 -4.33 23.14 5.43
CA ALA A 23 -3.05 23.42 4.77
C ALA A 23 -1.92 23.44 5.81
N ALA A 24 -1.35 22.27 6.12
CA ALA A 24 -0.18 22.16 6.97
C ALA A 24 1.06 22.67 6.21
N ALA A 25 1.61 23.81 6.65
CA ALA A 25 2.89 24.30 6.15
C ALA A 25 3.99 23.26 6.46
N GLY A 26 4.76 22.87 5.43
CA GLY A 26 5.58 21.67 5.46
C GLY A 26 6.63 21.65 6.57
N VAL A 27 6.49 20.68 7.48
CA VAL A 27 7.58 20.24 8.35
C VAL A 27 8.58 19.45 7.50
N PRO A 28 9.90 19.71 7.57
CA PRO A 28 10.88 18.92 6.84
C PRO A 28 10.85 17.47 7.33
N VAL A 29 10.55 16.53 6.43
CA VAL A 29 10.48 15.11 6.74
C VAL A 29 11.90 14.53 6.75
N GLU A 30 12.48 14.31 7.93
CA GLU A 30 13.73 13.55 8.06
C GLU A 30 13.51 12.11 7.54
N THR A 31 13.88 11.87 6.29
CA THR A 31 13.51 10.69 5.49
C THR A 31 14.74 10.11 4.78
N GLY A 32 14.94 8.80 4.95
CA GLY A 32 16.26 8.15 4.93
C GLY A 32 16.45 7.46 6.29
N ASP A 33 17.50 7.85 7.02
CA ASP A 33 17.95 7.29 8.31
C ASP A 33 16.84 6.82 9.26
N ASN A 34 15.78 7.60 9.47
CA ASN A 34 14.75 7.24 10.46
C ASN A 34 13.85 6.08 9.99
N PHE A 35 13.42 6.06 8.72
CA PHE A 35 12.58 4.98 8.19
C PHE A 35 13.39 3.72 7.88
N GLU A 36 14.64 3.86 7.43
CA GLU A 36 15.57 2.74 7.31
C GLU A 36 15.86 2.10 8.66
N ARG A 37 16.04 2.91 9.72
CA ARG A 37 16.18 2.42 11.10
C ARG A 37 14.92 1.69 11.59
N ILE A 38 13.73 2.23 11.33
CA ILE A 38 12.46 1.58 11.70
C ILE A 38 12.33 0.22 11.01
N LEU A 39 12.52 0.14 9.69
CA LEU A 39 12.50 -1.14 8.97
C LEU A 39 13.59 -2.09 9.44
N SER A 40 14.80 -1.62 9.76
CA SER A 40 15.87 -2.48 10.30
C SER A 40 15.50 -3.13 11.64
N GLY A 41 14.64 -2.49 12.43
CA GLY A 41 14.16 -2.98 13.71
C GLY A 41 12.99 -3.97 13.58
N LEU A 42 12.05 -3.70 12.65
CA LEU A 42 10.92 -4.60 12.37
C LEU A 42 11.36 -5.82 11.55
N HIS A 43 12.11 -5.59 10.48
CA HIS A 43 12.45 -6.57 9.45
C HIS A 43 13.93 -6.48 9.06
N PRO A 44 14.84 -7.16 9.79
CA PRO A 44 16.27 -7.18 9.45
C PRO A 44 16.60 -7.68 8.03
N ASP A 45 15.66 -8.34 7.35
CA ASP A 45 15.76 -8.79 5.97
C ASP A 45 15.31 -7.76 4.91
N TYR A 46 14.80 -6.58 5.31
CA TYR A 46 14.35 -5.52 4.38
C TYR A 46 15.34 -5.15 3.27
N PRO A 47 16.69 -5.16 3.45
CA PRO A 47 17.63 -4.81 2.39
C PRO A 47 17.64 -5.82 1.24
N ASN A 48 17.00 -6.98 1.36
CA ASN A 48 16.83 -7.94 0.27
C ASN A 48 15.73 -7.52 -0.72
N PHE A 49 14.81 -6.64 -0.31
CA PHE A 49 13.57 -6.34 -1.03
C PHE A 49 13.41 -4.84 -1.35
N VAL A 50 13.93 -3.95 -0.50
CA VAL A 50 13.91 -2.49 -0.71
C VAL A 50 15.20 -2.04 -1.40
N GLY A 51 15.07 -1.18 -2.42
CA GLY A 51 16.18 -0.59 -3.17
C GLY A 51 16.77 0.64 -2.48
N GLY A 52 15.91 1.47 -1.90
CA GLY A 52 16.23 2.61 -1.06
C GLY A 52 14.96 3.30 -0.56
N ILE A 53 15.08 4.16 0.46
CA ILE A 53 13.96 4.94 1.01
C ILE A 53 14.28 6.42 0.84
N ARG A 54 13.39 7.19 0.20
CA ARG A 54 13.68 8.60 -0.11
C ARG A 54 12.43 9.48 -0.11
N GLN A 55 12.65 10.77 0.13
CA GLN A 55 11.58 11.76 0.09
C GLN A 55 11.00 11.91 -1.33
N GLY A 56 9.68 11.97 -1.44
CA GLY A 56 8.97 12.31 -2.67
C GLY A 56 9.09 13.79 -3.02
N GLU A 57 9.22 14.10 -4.31
CA GLU A 57 9.13 15.49 -4.77
C GLU A 57 7.68 15.96 -4.70
N THR A 58 7.40 17.10 -4.06
CA THR A 58 6.02 17.60 -3.82
C THR A 58 5.17 17.72 -5.10
N ARG A 59 5.80 17.96 -6.26
CA ARG A 59 5.12 18.01 -7.57
C ARG A 59 4.59 16.66 -8.09
N PHE A 60 5.02 15.56 -7.48
CA PHE A 60 4.61 14.18 -7.79
C PHE A 60 3.93 13.51 -6.60
N HIS A 61 3.38 14.30 -5.66
CA HIS A 61 2.68 13.82 -4.47
C HIS A 61 1.19 13.60 -4.79
N PRO A 62 0.69 12.36 -4.83
CA PRO A 62 -0.73 12.10 -5.05
C PRO A 62 -1.53 12.46 -3.79
N PRO A 63 -2.68 13.15 -3.87
CA PRO A 63 -3.42 13.65 -2.70
C PRO A 63 -3.96 12.60 -1.71
N THR A 64 -3.75 11.32 -1.97
CA THR A 64 -4.29 10.18 -1.19
C THR A 64 -3.20 9.19 -0.79
N LEU A 65 -1.92 9.57 -0.89
CA LEU A 65 -0.81 8.62 -0.83
C LEU A 65 0.26 9.07 0.17
N TYR A 66 0.34 8.38 1.31
CA TYR A 66 1.33 8.66 2.35
C TYR A 66 2.75 8.28 1.92
N MET A 67 2.90 7.07 1.39
CA MET A 67 4.12 6.51 0.81
C MET A 67 3.74 5.70 -0.43
N GLY A 68 4.71 5.33 -1.26
CA GLY A 68 4.45 4.40 -2.35
C GLY A 68 5.72 3.86 -2.99
N LEU A 69 5.61 2.66 -3.59
CA LEU A 69 6.69 2.07 -4.35
C LEU A 69 6.82 2.65 -5.76
N VAL A 70 8.07 2.74 -6.20
CA VAL A 70 8.45 2.94 -7.61
C VAL A 70 9.60 2.01 -7.97
N ARG A 71 9.82 1.79 -9.28
CA ARG A 71 11.07 1.17 -9.76
C ARG A 71 12.30 1.96 -9.25
N PRO A 72 13.50 1.34 -9.19
CA PRO A 72 14.73 2.06 -8.87
C PRO A 72 14.92 3.33 -9.71
N GLY A 73 15.02 4.48 -9.03
CA GLY A 73 15.15 5.81 -9.64
C GLY A 73 13.86 6.47 -10.17
N GLY A 74 12.69 5.81 -10.10
CA GLY A 74 11.39 6.40 -10.47
C GLY A 74 10.98 7.56 -9.55
N LYS A 75 10.04 8.42 -9.95
CA LYS A 75 9.72 9.66 -9.21
C LYS A 75 8.24 9.86 -8.91
N ASP A 76 7.38 9.31 -9.76
CA ASP A 76 5.95 9.56 -9.72
C ASP A 76 5.20 8.20 -9.78
N PRO A 77 4.68 7.70 -8.64
CA PRO A 77 4.01 6.40 -8.60
C PRO A 77 2.70 6.38 -9.43
N THR A 78 2.22 7.52 -9.93
CA THR A 78 1.08 7.57 -10.86
C THR A 78 1.47 7.31 -12.31
N ARG A 79 2.77 7.30 -12.64
CA ARG A 79 3.27 7.07 -14.00
C ARG A 79 3.63 5.62 -14.24
N LEU A 80 3.12 5.07 -15.35
CA LEU A 80 3.47 3.73 -15.83
C LEU A 80 4.98 3.51 -16.02
N ASP A 81 5.72 4.54 -16.46
CA ASP A 81 7.17 4.46 -16.65
C ASP A 81 7.94 4.23 -15.35
N ASP A 82 7.38 4.70 -14.22
CA ASP A 82 7.94 4.66 -12.87
C ASP A 82 7.35 3.53 -12.00
N ALA A 83 6.37 2.79 -12.53
CA ALA A 83 5.68 1.71 -11.83
C ALA A 83 6.66 0.68 -11.24
N PRO A 84 6.35 0.10 -10.06
CA PRO A 84 7.17 -0.92 -9.42
C PRO A 84 7.52 -2.08 -10.35
N LEU A 85 8.77 -2.56 -10.24
CA LEU A 85 9.19 -3.80 -10.89
C LEU A 85 8.52 -5.00 -10.22
N LEU A 86 8.18 -6.00 -11.03
CA LEU A 86 7.62 -7.29 -10.62
C LEU A 86 8.57 -8.41 -11.03
N GLY A 87 8.98 -9.27 -10.09
CA GLY A 87 9.83 -10.43 -10.40
C GLY A 87 10.54 -10.99 -9.19
N ARG A 88 11.13 -12.18 -9.30
CA ARG A 88 11.88 -12.78 -8.19
C ARG A 88 13.09 -11.93 -7.83
N GLY A 89 13.14 -11.42 -6.59
CA GLY A 89 14.27 -10.66 -6.05
C GLY A 89 14.48 -9.29 -6.70
N VAL A 90 13.46 -8.71 -7.35
CA VAL A 90 13.50 -7.29 -7.71
C VAL A 90 13.53 -6.44 -6.46
N LYS A 91 14.10 -5.23 -6.58
CA LYS A 91 14.06 -4.23 -5.52
C LYS A 91 13.42 -2.96 -6.06
N ASN A 92 12.52 -2.38 -5.28
CA ASN A 92 11.82 -1.15 -5.58
C ASN A 92 12.19 -0.09 -4.55
N ASP A 93 12.15 1.18 -4.93
CA ASP A 93 12.38 2.29 -4.00
C ASP A 93 11.07 2.66 -3.31
N ILE A 94 11.14 2.98 -2.02
CA ILE A 94 10.02 3.57 -1.27
C ILE A 94 10.12 5.09 -1.36
N ILE A 95 9.05 5.71 -1.83
CA ILE A 95 8.86 7.16 -1.83
C ILE A 95 8.05 7.55 -0.59
N VAL A 96 8.55 8.49 0.21
CA VAL A 96 7.88 8.98 1.41
C VAL A 96 7.44 10.43 1.21
N TYR A 97 6.16 10.70 1.35
CA TYR A 97 5.59 12.05 1.25
C TYR A 97 5.39 12.69 2.64
N ALA A 98 5.10 14.00 2.65
CA ALA A 98 4.99 14.78 3.90
C ALA A 98 3.90 14.24 4.84
N ASP A 99 2.78 13.79 4.27
CA ASP A 99 1.59 13.35 4.99
C ASP A 99 1.86 12.08 5.81
N SER A 100 2.91 11.31 5.49
CA SER A 100 3.41 10.20 6.32
C SER A 100 3.74 10.59 7.77
N ARG A 101 3.94 11.89 8.03
CA ARG A 101 4.14 12.45 9.38
C ARG A 101 3.24 13.68 9.61
N GLU A 102 2.00 13.61 9.15
CA GLU A 102 0.97 14.60 9.45
C GLU A 102 0.89 14.89 10.97
N VAL A 103 0.68 16.15 11.32
CA VAL A 103 0.58 16.58 12.73
C VAL A 103 -0.63 15.93 13.40
N GLY A 104 -0.38 15.14 14.44
CA GLY A 104 -1.40 14.39 15.18
C GLY A 104 -1.31 12.88 15.00
N ARG A 105 -0.55 12.39 14.00
CA ARG A 105 -0.25 10.97 13.82
C ARG A 105 0.72 10.45 14.88
N SER A 106 0.53 9.20 15.31
CA SER A 106 1.43 8.56 16.25
C SER A 106 2.75 8.12 15.62
N PRO A 107 3.83 7.88 16.41
CA PRO A 107 5.02 7.22 15.89
C PRO A 107 4.72 5.82 15.35
N GLY A 108 3.71 5.13 15.90
CA GLY A 108 3.23 3.84 15.43
C GLY A 108 2.60 3.88 14.04
N TRP A 109 1.98 5.00 13.65
CA TRP A 109 1.52 5.23 12.28
C TRP A 109 2.69 5.20 11.29
N GLY A 110 3.80 5.86 11.61
CA GLY A 110 5.01 5.83 10.79
C GLY A 110 5.63 4.43 10.69
N MET A 111 5.55 3.63 11.75
CA MET A 111 5.97 2.21 11.73
C MET A 111 5.07 1.38 10.81
N LEU A 112 3.75 1.54 10.94
CA LEU A 112 2.77 0.84 10.13
C LEU A 112 2.92 1.18 8.65
N LEU A 113 3.01 2.47 8.29
CA LEU A 113 3.14 2.91 6.90
C LEU A 113 4.41 2.40 6.22
N ILE A 114 5.57 2.41 6.91
CA ILE A 114 6.79 1.92 6.26
C ILE A 114 6.80 0.39 6.14
N ASP A 115 6.18 -0.32 7.08
CA ASP A 115 5.99 -1.77 6.99
C ASP A 115 4.99 -2.17 5.88
N HIS A 116 3.97 -1.34 5.64
CA HIS A 116 3.05 -1.49 4.51
C HIS A 116 3.79 -1.49 3.15
N GLU A 117 4.65 -0.50 2.93
CA GLU A 117 5.49 -0.42 1.73
C GLU A 117 6.53 -1.56 1.66
N TYR A 118 7.06 -1.99 2.81
CA TYR A 118 7.92 -3.16 2.88
C TYR A 118 7.21 -4.44 2.45
N PHE A 119 5.97 -4.66 2.93
CA PHE A 119 5.15 -5.78 2.50
C PHE A 119 5.00 -5.77 0.98
N HIS A 120 4.60 -4.64 0.38
CA HIS A 120 4.51 -4.53 -1.08
C HIS A 120 5.83 -4.83 -1.79
N ALA A 121 6.96 -4.35 -1.27
CA ALA A 121 8.27 -4.56 -1.88
C ALA A 121 8.64 -6.05 -1.87
N ARG A 122 8.44 -6.72 -0.74
CA ARG A 122 8.65 -8.15 -0.55
C ARG A 122 7.71 -8.99 -1.42
N HIS A 123 6.43 -8.61 -1.49
CA HIS A 123 5.38 -9.30 -2.23
C HIS A 123 5.67 -9.30 -3.73
N LEU A 124 5.92 -8.11 -4.31
CA LEU A 124 6.34 -7.95 -5.71
C LEU A 124 7.67 -8.68 -6.01
N ALA A 125 8.58 -8.73 -5.04
CA ALA A 125 9.83 -9.48 -5.12
C ALA A 125 9.67 -11.01 -5.02
N ARG A 126 8.45 -11.52 -4.81
CA ARG A 126 8.14 -12.94 -4.55
C ARG A 126 8.88 -13.49 -3.31
N GLY A 127 9.00 -12.65 -2.28
CA GLY A 127 9.66 -12.93 -1.00
C GLY A 127 8.76 -13.61 0.06
N ASP A 128 7.51 -13.87 -0.28
CA ASP A 128 6.52 -14.57 0.54
C ASP A 128 5.69 -15.56 -0.32
N ARG A 129 4.59 -16.08 0.24
CA ARG A 129 3.69 -17.06 -0.42
C ARG A 129 2.38 -16.46 -0.91
N THR A 130 2.14 -15.17 -0.70
CA THR A 130 0.94 -14.48 -1.15
C THR A 130 0.98 -14.38 -2.67
N PRO A 131 -0.10 -14.79 -3.38
CA PRO A 131 -0.17 -14.66 -4.83
C PRO A 131 0.09 -13.21 -5.26
N VAL A 132 0.71 -13.02 -6.41
CA VAL A 132 0.81 -11.71 -7.09
C VAL A 132 0.18 -11.92 -8.47
N PRO A 133 -1.17 -11.92 -8.54
CA PRO A 133 -1.95 -12.19 -9.74
C PRO A 133 -2.00 -10.98 -10.65
N SER A 134 -2.53 -11.16 -11.87
CA SER A 134 -3.08 -10.03 -12.62
C SER A 134 -4.47 -10.43 -13.09
N PHE A 135 -5.46 -9.64 -12.74
CA PHE A 135 -6.86 -9.85 -13.10
C PHE A 135 -7.21 -9.21 -14.46
N GLY A 136 -6.26 -8.52 -15.09
CA GLY A 136 -6.48 -7.76 -16.33
C GLY A 136 -7.21 -6.43 -16.11
N ASP A 137 -7.47 -6.06 -14.86
CA ASP A 137 -8.07 -4.81 -14.42
C ASP A 137 -7.18 -4.20 -13.34
N ALA A 138 -6.71 -2.97 -13.58
CA ALA A 138 -5.72 -2.31 -12.73
C ALA A 138 -6.29 -1.90 -11.36
N GLU A 139 -7.59 -1.61 -11.27
CA GLU A 139 -8.23 -1.30 -9.99
C GLU A 139 -8.46 -2.57 -9.17
N ALA A 140 -8.84 -3.69 -9.81
CA ALA A 140 -8.92 -4.98 -9.14
C ALA A 140 -7.55 -5.46 -8.63
N ASP A 141 -6.50 -5.31 -9.44
CA ASP A 141 -5.11 -5.58 -9.05
C ASP A 141 -4.72 -4.68 -7.85
N ARG A 142 -4.95 -3.36 -7.93
CA ARG A 142 -4.70 -2.40 -6.82
C ARG A 142 -5.45 -2.78 -5.55
N HIS A 143 -6.75 -3.05 -5.63
CA HIS A 143 -7.57 -3.43 -4.48
C HIS A 143 -7.10 -4.73 -3.84
N TYR A 144 -6.67 -5.72 -4.63
CA TYR A 144 -6.06 -6.93 -4.09
C TYR A 144 -4.76 -6.64 -3.33
N TYR A 145 -3.82 -5.92 -3.95
CA TYR A 145 -2.51 -5.64 -3.36
C TYR A 145 -2.61 -4.86 -2.05
N GLU A 146 -3.38 -3.79 -2.06
CA GLU A 146 -3.61 -2.95 -0.89
C GLU A 146 -4.32 -3.74 0.22
N ALA A 147 -5.33 -4.54 -0.11
CA ALA A 147 -6.03 -5.35 0.89
C ALA A 147 -5.09 -6.36 1.57
N VAL A 148 -4.20 -7.04 0.83
CA VAL A 148 -3.24 -7.97 1.48
C VAL A 148 -2.22 -7.24 2.35
N ALA A 149 -1.78 -6.04 1.95
CA ALA A 149 -0.83 -5.23 2.73
C ALA A 149 -1.48 -4.65 3.99
N TRP A 150 -2.61 -3.93 3.88
CA TRP A 150 -3.33 -3.40 5.05
C TRP A 150 -3.78 -4.52 6.00
N GLY A 151 -4.23 -5.67 5.47
CA GLY A 151 -4.60 -6.84 6.27
C GLY A 151 -3.40 -7.45 7.03
N TYR A 152 -2.23 -7.51 6.39
CA TYR A 152 -0.98 -7.89 7.05
C TYR A 152 -0.63 -6.91 8.18
N ASN A 153 -0.62 -5.59 7.91
CA ASN A 153 -0.25 -4.63 8.94
C ASN A 153 -1.25 -4.62 10.11
N LEU A 154 -2.56 -4.84 9.88
CA LEU A 154 -3.53 -4.99 10.97
C LEU A 154 -3.24 -6.22 11.83
N ALA A 155 -2.79 -7.34 11.26
CA ALA A 155 -2.34 -8.50 12.04
C ALA A 155 -1.11 -8.17 12.91
N GLN A 156 -0.09 -7.50 12.36
CA GLN A 156 1.06 -7.03 13.15
C GLN A 156 0.65 -6.02 14.25
N ALA A 157 -0.33 -5.16 13.97
CA ALA A 157 -0.90 -4.24 14.96
C ALA A 157 -1.65 -4.96 16.09
N ASP A 158 -2.32 -6.08 15.79
CA ASP A 158 -2.99 -6.93 16.76
C ASP A 158 -1.99 -7.74 17.61
N GLU A 159 -0.85 -8.12 17.05
CA GLU A 159 0.27 -8.75 17.77
C GLU A 159 1.10 -7.76 18.62
N GLY A 160 1.00 -6.46 18.34
CA GLY A 160 1.56 -5.37 19.15
C GLY A 160 2.86 -4.74 18.60
N ASP A 161 3.25 -5.06 17.36
CA ASP A 161 4.49 -4.60 16.73
C ASP A 161 4.57 -3.07 16.55
N TYR A 162 3.43 -2.38 16.62
CA TYR A 162 3.35 -0.91 16.60
C TYR A 162 2.92 -0.39 18.00
N PRO A 163 3.80 -0.39 19.01
CA PRO A 163 3.43 -0.18 20.42
C PRO A 163 2.86 1.21 20.73
N THR A 164 3.06 2.19 19.85
CA THR A 164 2.53 3.56 20.01
C THR A 164 1.37 3.88 19.05
N LEU A 165 0.87 2.90 18.28
CA LEU A 165 -0.24 3.10 17.35
C LEU A 165 -1.53 3.44 18.10
N THR A 166 -2.09 4.61 17.82
CA THR A 166 -3.33 5.09 18.45
C THR A 166 -4.57 4.37 17.89
N HIS A 167 -5.70 4.47 18.61
CA HIS A 167 -6.99 4.01 18.09
C HIS A 167 -7.35 4.69 16.76
N ALA A 168 -7.11 5.99 16.62
CA ALA A 168 -7.45 6.74 15.41
C ALA A 168 -6.66 6.24 14.18
N ASP A 169 -5.35 6.02 14.35
CA ASP A 169 -4.49 5.48 13.30
C ASP A 169 -4.86 4.03 12.93
N TYR A 170 -5.16 3.19 13.93
CA TYR A 170 -5.66 1.83 13.71
C TYR A 170 -7.01 1.80 12.97
N LEU A 171 -7.95 2.67 13.34
CA LEU A 171 -9.25 2.80 12.70
C LEU A 171 -9.13 3.25 11.24
N GLU A 172 -8.12 4.07 10.90
CA GLU A 172 -7.84 4.43 9.51
C GLU A 172 -7.28 3.26 8.70
N ALA A 173 -6.28 2.54 9.23
CA ALA A 173 -5.77 1.32 8.60
C ALA A 173 -6.90 0.28 8.39
N PHE A 174 -7.80 0.14 9.35
CA PHE A 174 -8.97 -0.74 9.25
C PHE A 174 -9.98 -0.30 8.17
N ARG A 175 -10.18 1.01 7.99
CA ARG A 175 -11.03 1.57 6.91
C ARG A 175 -10.41 1.33 5.54
N ASN A 176 -9.11 1.55 5.39
CA ASN A 176 -8.38 1.26 4.15
C ASN A 176 -8.48 -0.24 3.83
N TYR A 177 -8.17 -1.11 4.80
CA TYR A 177 -8.33 -2.55 4.62
C TYR A 177 -9.73 -2.93 4.14
N THR A 178 -10.77 -2.49 4.86
CA THR A 178 -12.16 -2.84 4.55
C THR A 178 -12.56 -2.36 3.15
N MET A 179 -12.25 -1.11 2.79
CA MET A 179 -12.54 -0.54 1.47
C MET A 179 -11.94 -1.37 0.33
N HIS A 180 -10.66 -1.72 0.45
CA HIS A 180 -9.96 -2.50 -0.57
C HIS A 180 -10.39 -3.97 -0.59
N PHE A 181 -10.62 -4.58 0.58
CA PHE A 181 -11.17 -5.93 0.72
C PHE A 181 -12.53 -6.06 0.02
N GLU A 182 -13.46 -5.15 0.30
CA GLU A 182 -14.82 -5.20 -0.25
C GLU A 182 -14.83 -4.96 -1.75
N ALA A 183 -14.09 -3.96 -2.24
CA ALA A 183 -13.98 -3.67 -3.66
C ALA A 183 -13.39 -4.86 -4.44
N PHE A 184 -12.34 -5.50 -3.90
CA PHE A 184 -11.74 -6.70 -4.50
C PHE A 184 -12.68 -7.92 -4.45
N ARG A 185 -13.29 -8.19 -3.30
CA ARG A 185 -14.27 -9.29 -3.12
C ARG A 185 -15.40 -9.15 -4.14
N ASP A 186 -15.97 -7.97 -4.25
CA ASP A 186 -17.10 -7.69 -5.13
C ASP A 186 -16.69 -7.75 -6.61
N PHE A 187 -15.46 -7.37 -6.96
CA PHE A 187 -14.90 -7.61 -8.29
C PHE A 187 -14.79 -9.11 -8.58
N ILE A 188 -14.15 -9.90 -7.70
CA ILE A 188 -13.91 -11.33 -7.93
C ILE A 188 -15.22 -12.10 -8.01
N LEU A 189 -16.18 -11.85 -7.12
CA LEU A 189 -17.47 -12.54 -7.16
C LEU A 189 -18.22 -12.29 -8.47
N ARG A 190 -18.10 -11.11 -9.08
CA ARG A 190 -18.71 -10.81 -10.39
C ARG A 190 -18.05 -11.53 -11.59
N HIS A 191 -16.76 -11.89 -11.49
CA HIS A 191 -15.99 -12.41 -12.63
C HIS A 191 -15.64 -13.91 -12.48
N ASP A 192 -15.24 -14.35 -11.30
CA ASP A 192 -14.95 -15.74 -10.95
C ASP A 192 -15.31 -16.01 -9.47
N HIS A 193 -16.55 -16.44 -9.24
CA HIS A 193 -17.02 -16.88 -7.92
C HIS A 193 -16.16 -17.99 -7.29
N GLY A 194 -15.50 -18.84 -8.09
CA GLY A 194 -14.63 -19.91 -7.61
C GLY A 194 -13.30 -19.39 -7.09
N ALA A 195 -12.72 -18.38 -7.76
CA ALA A 195 -11.48 -17.73 -7.36
C ALA A 195 -11.55 -17.08 -5.97
N TRP A 196 -12.71 -16.60 -5.52
CA TRP A 196 -12.86 -16.02 -4.17
C TRP A 196 -12.38 -16.98 -3.06
N ALA A 197 -12.70 -18.27 -3.19
CA ALA A 197 -12.27 -19.28 -2.22
C ALA A 197 -10.74 -19.46 -2.16
N HIS A 198 -10.02 -19.14 -3.24
CA HIS A 198 -8.56 -19.14 -3.27
C HIS A 198 -8.00 -17.90 -2.55
N TYR A 199 -8.46 -16.70 -2.95
CA TYR A 199 -7.85 -15.43 -2.53
C TYR A 199 -8.21 -15.01 -1.10
N LYS A 200 -9.42 -15.34 -0.60
CA LYS A 200 -9.84 -15.02 0.77
C LYS A 200 -8.96 -15.64 1.87
N ARG A 201 -8.09 -16.60 1.52
CA ARG A 201 -7.13 -17.21 2.46
C ARG A 201 -5.95 -16.28 2.80
N PHE A 202 -5.76 -15.22 2.02
CA PHE A 202 -4.77 -14.17 2.22
C PHE A 202 -5.40 -12.85 2.68
N LEU A 203 -6.72 -12.86 2.88
CA LEU A 203 -7.56 -11.69 3.18
C LEU A 203 -8.56 -12.09 4.27
N PRO A 204 -8.18 -12.04 5.56
CA PRO A 204 -9.08 -12.40 6.65
C PRO A 204 -10.28 -11.46 6.71
N GLU A 205 -11.51 -11.99 6.83
CA GLU A 205 -12.73 -11.16 6.88
C GLU A 205 -12.58 -9.99 7.88
N PRO A 206 -12.94 -8.73 7.55
CA PRO A 206 -12.74 -7.57 8.42
C PRO A 206 -13.27 -7.75 9.86
N ALA A 207 -14.35 -8.52 10.04
CA ALA A 207 -14.90 -8.91 11.33
C ALA A 207 -13.91 -9.62 12.29
N SER A 208 -12.81 -10.16 11.78
CA SER A 208 -11.73 -10.72 12.62
C SER A 208 -11.02 -9.66 13.46
N HIS A 209 -10.85 -8.46 12.92
CA HIS A 209 -10.17 -7.30 13.54
C HIS A 209 -11.10 -6.38 14.34
N GLU A 210 -12.43 -6.52 14.20
CA GLU A 210 -13.43 -5.75 14.96
C GLU A 210 -13.25 -5.90 16.48
N ARG A 211 -12.83 -7.08 16.96
CA ARG A 211 -12.58 -7.30 18.40
C ARG A 211 -11.43 -6.44 18.92
N THR A 212 -10.34 -6.31 18.17
CA THR A 212 -9.22 -5.45 18.57
C THR A 212 -9.57 -3.97 18.43
N LEU A 213 -10.33 -3.62 17.38
CA LEU A 213 -10.87 -2.26 17.22
C LEU A 213 -11.69 -1.84 18.45
N LEU A 214 -12.59 -2.72 18.92
CA LEU A 214 -13.42 -2.48 20.11
C LEU A 214 -12.59 -2.41 21.40
N ALA A 215 -11.53 -3.22 21.52
CA ALA A 215 -10.66 -3.26 22.70
C ALA A 215 -9.67 -2.08 22.80
N ARG A 216 -9.48 -1.30 21.72
CA ARG A 216 -8.62 -0.11 21.67
C ARG A 216 -9.37 1.20 22.01
N ASN A 217 -10.61 1.15 22.50
CA ASN A 217 -11.40 2.33 22.94
C ASN A 217 -11.13 2.71 24.41
#